data_AF-A0A2G6KBH4-F1
#
_entry.id   AF-A0A2G6KBH4-F1
#
_cell.length_a   1.000
_cell.length_b   1.000
_cell.length_c   1.000
_cell.angle_alpha   90.00
_cell.angle_beta   90.00
_cell.angle_gamma   90.00
#
_symmetry.space_group_name_H-M   'P 1'
#
loop_
_entity.id
_entity.type
_entity.pdbx_description
1 polymer ?
#
loop_
_entity_poly.entity_id
_entity_poly.type
_entity_poly.pdbx_seq_one_letter_code
_entity_poly.pdbx_strand_id
1 'polypeptide(L)'
;MSIQQLRKFVHTEAEKLSKTAFEQPDAVNDEQVERLERLAHIVTLSEKTGPKIKPKRWPTIVIMAATTLVVSALLFFRVPTTDVELDLTLSEVQFRLSKEAPVTNVTVLTALGISELKEIRLPRSRGQSAQTYQAADYQDIGSALRVSTVNAGNAQSTLTLTTLLLPAGTLVKLSRTEISHQYRLLLAFPELPTRPVELSVKGRIHLAPSGAPAAEYQFSIPGMIQLFPASNQLTLDLTLPEQTATEFLPNLPAKQLHFVRFDQFMGTTDTLIREVSTILSGKLYLTELNNKEYALRTSERLQFATSFGSTRSLALQDDEIHLQFHGTASGMTTGWEENRQNLMPNWLEWVAARPGLMLLWSQTVSLSLLLLGIWRWWKTTG
;
A
#
# COMPACT_ATOMS: atom_id res chain seq x y z
N MET A 1 -34.02 54.08 -31.02
CA MET A 1 -34.16 53.44 -32.34
C MET A 1 -32.88 52.68 -32.60
N SER A 2 -32.91 51.36 -32.79
CA SER A 2 -31.69 50.58 -33.02
C SER A 2 -31.07 50.95 -34.39
N ILE A 3 -29.75 50.83 -34.55
CA ILE A 3 -29.06 51.13 -35.83
C ILE A 3 -29.70 50.36 -37.00
N GLN A 4 -30.17 49.13 -36.74
CA GLN A 4 -30.91 48.32 -37.71
C GLN A 4 -32.27 48.92 -38.09
N GLN A 5 -32.99 49.53 -37.14
CA GLN A 5 -34.25 50.23 -37.43
C GLN A 5 -34.00 51.49 -38.26
N LEU A 6 -32.91 52.22 -37.98
CA LEU A 6 -32.55 53.43 -38.73
C LEU A 6 -32.15 53.09 -40.18
N ARG A 7 -31.42 51.98 -40.39
CA ARG A 7 -31.08 51.47 -41.73
C ARG A 7 -32.31 51.09 -42.54
N LYS A 8 -33.24 50.35 -41.92
CA LYS A 8 -34.51 50.00 -42.57
C LYS A 8 -35.27 51.27 -42.95
N PHE A 9 -35.34 52.25 -42.05
CA PHE A 9 -36.02 53.51 -42.30
C PHE A 9 -35.42 54.26 -43.50
N VAL A 10 -34.10 54.47 -43.53
CA VAL A 10 -33.41 55.16 -44.65
C VAL A 10 -33.61 54.41 -45.97
N HIS A 11 -33.54 53.07 -45.96
CA HIS A 11 -33.74 52.27 -47.17
C HIS A 11 -35.18 52.35 -47.70
N THR A 12 -36.16 52.34 -46.80
CA THR A 12 -37.58 52.46 -47.17
C THR A 12 -37.88 53.86 -47.71
N GLU A 13 -37.27 54.89 -47.13
CA GLU A 13 -37.44 56.28 -47.57
C GLU A 13 -36.76 56.53 -48.93
N ALA A 14 -35.57 55.96 -49.14
CA ALA A 14 -34.87 56.02 -50.43
C ALA A 14 -35.64 55.31 -51.54
N GLU A 15 -36.24 54.15 -51.23
CA GLU A 15 -37.04 53.38 -52.17
C GLU A 15 -38.32 54.13 -52.56
N LYS A 16 -39.02 54.74 -51.58
CA LYS A 16 -40.18 55.62 -51.83
C LYS A 16 -39.81 56.81 -52.71
N LEU A 17 -38.72 57.51 -52.39
CA LEU A 17 -38.27 58.68 -53.15
C LEU A 17 -37.88 58.31 -54.57
N SER A 18 -37.19 57.17 -54.76
CA SER A 18 -36.84 56.67 -56.10
C SER A 18 -38.07 56.35 -56.95
N LYS A 19 -39.12 55.79 -56.33
CA LYS A 19 -40.38 55.48 -57.01
C LYS A 19 -41.13 56.76 -57.41
N THR A 20 -41.21 57.75 -56.53
CA THR A 20 -41.80 59.07 -56.88
C THR A 20 -41.02 59.82 -57.94
N ALA A 21 -39.69 59.71 -57.96
CA ALA A 21 -38.84 60.31 -59.00
C ALA A 21 -39.09 59.70 -60.39
N PHE A 22 -39.43 58.41 -60.43
CA PHE A 22 -39.73 57.69 -61.67
C PHE A 22 -41.13 58.01 -62.22
N GLU A 23 -42.10 58.25 -61.33
CA GLU A 23 -43.49 58.54 -61.70
C GLU A 23 -43.73 60.04 -62.02
N GLN A 24 -43.04 60.96 -61.34
CA GLN A 24 -43.14 62.41 -61.58
C GLN A 24 -41.77 63.10 -61.39
N PRO A 25 -41.02 63.34 -62.48
CA PRO A 25 -39.65 63.86 -62.42
C PRO A 25 -39.54 65.23 -61.73
N ASP A 26 -40.56 66.08 -61.86
CA ASP A 26 -40.55 67.46 -61.33
C ASP A 26 -41.08 67.57 -59.88
N ALA A 27 -41.51 66.46 -59.26
CA ALA A 27 -42.06 66.46 -57.90
C ALA A 27 -41.00 66.23 -56.80
N VAL A 28 -39.74 65.94 -57.18
CA VAL A 28 -38.64 65.69 -56.25
C VAL A 28 -37.94 67.01 -55.95
N ASN A 29 -38.20 67.54 -54.76
CA ASN A 29 -37.56 68.76 -54.29
C ASN A 29 -36.13 68.44 -53.81
N ASP A 30 -35.14 69.25 -54.20
CA ASP A 30 -33.72 69.09 -53.83
C ASP A 30 -33.52 68.96 -52.31
N GLU A 31 -34.39 69.57 -51.51
CA GLU A 31 -34.37 69.48 -50.04
C GLU A 31 -34.57 68.04 -49.52
N GLN A 32 -35.32 67.20 -50.24
CA GLN A 32 -35.56 65.80 -49.85
C GLN A 32 -34.33 64.92 -50.13
N VAL A 33 -33.62 65.19 -51.22
CA VAL A 33 -32.37 64.49 -51.57
C VAL A 33 -31.28 64.83 -50.56
N GLU A 34 -31.15 66.11 -50.19
CA GLU A 34 -30.17 66.56 -49.21
C GLU A 34 -30.44 66.01 -47.80
N ARG A 35 -31.71 65.87 -47.39
CA ARG A 35 -32.07 65.20 -46.12
C ARG A 35 -31.68 63.73 -46.11
N LEU A 36 -31.82 63.04 -47.24
CA LEU A 36 -31.48 61.62 -47.35
C LEU A 36 -29.96 61.41 -47.33
N GLU A 37 -29.21 62.32 -47.95
CA GLU A 37 -27.75 62.36 -47.90
C GLU A 37 -27.25 62.64 -46.47
N ARG A 38 -27.83 63.61 -45.76
CA ARG A 38 -27.50 63.86 -44.34
C ARG A 38 -27.83 62.66 -43.45
N LEU A 39 -28.95 61.98 -43.68
CA LEU A 39 -29.32 60.76 -42.93
C LEU A 39 -28.37 59.60 -43.22
N ALA A 40 -27.98 59.39 -44.47
CA ALA A 40 -26.96 58.40 -44.84
C ALA A 40 -25.59 58.74 -44.22
N HIS A 41 -25.24 60.03 -44.16
CA HIS A 41 -24.00 60.47 -43.55
C HIS A 41 -24.00 60.27 -42.02
N ILE A 42 -25.13 60.49 -41.34
CA ILE A 42 -25.28 60.20 -39.91
C ILE A 42 -25.18 58.70 -39.62
N VAL A 43 -25.72 57.83 -40.49
CA VAL A 43 -25.59 56.37 -40.35
C VAL A 43 -24.12 55.95 -40.48
N THR A 44 -23.39 56.47 -41.46
CA THR A 44 -21.96 56.14 -41.66
C THR A 44 -21.05 56.67 -40.55
N LEU A 45 -21.35 57.86 -39.98
CA LEU A 45 -20.68 58.37 -38.78
C LEU A 45 -20.97 57.50 -37.54
N SER A 46 -22.22 57.05 -37.37
CA SER A 46 -22.62 56.17 -36.26
C SER A 46 -21.95 54.79 -36.33
N GLU A 47 -21.70 54.25 -37.53
CA GLU A 47 -20.96 52.99 -37.70
C GLU A 47 -19.46 53.15 -37.40
N LYS A 48 -18.86 54.31 -37.71
CA LYS A 48 -17.45 54.60 -37.39
C LYS A 48 -17.21 54.91 -35.90
N THR A 49 -18.22 55.41 -35.19
CA THR A 49 -18.14 55.72 -33.75
C THR A 49 -18.79 54.68 -32.84
N GLY A 50 -19.48 53.69 -33.41
CA GLY A 50 -20.04 52.57 -32.66
C GLY A 50 -18.94 51.89 -31.82
N PRO A 51 -19.11 51.71 -30.51
CA PRO A 51 -18.09 51.11 -29.66
C PRO A 51 -17.77 49.73 -30.22
N LYS A 52 -16.54 49.54 -30.73
CA LYS A 52 -16.02 48.23 -31.10
C LYS A 52 -16.14 47.35 -29.86
N ILE A 53 -17.11 46.45 -29.85
CA ILE A 53 -17.37 45.52 -28.76
C ILE A 53 -16.06 44.74 -28.57
N LYS A 54 -15.29 45.11 -27.54
CA LYS A 54 -14.00 44.46 -27.25
C LYS A 54 -14.29 42.96 -27.11
N PRO A 55 -13.54 42.09 -27.79
CA PRO A 55 -13.75 40.65 -27.64
C PRO A 55 -13.62 40.32 -26.16
N LYS A 56 -14.72 39.79 -25.59
CA LYS A 56 -14.86 39.53 -24.16
C LYS A 56 -13.79 38.51 -23.77
N ARG A 57 -12.71 38.94 -23.11
CA ARG A 57 -11.55 38.10 -22.69
C ARG A 57 -11.86 37.19 -21.49
N TRP A 58 -13.11 37.18 -21.04
CA TRP A 58 -13.54 36.38 -19.90
C TRP A 58 -13.38 34.85 -20.08
N PRO A 59 -13.62 34.23 -21.26
CA PRO A 59 -13.52 32.77 -21.37
C PRO A 59 -12.06 32.29 -21.22
N THR A 60 -11.07 33.07 -21.66
CA THR A 60 -9.65 32.71 -21.45
C THR A 60 -9.26 32.74 -19.99
N ILE A 61 -9.77 33.72 -19.22
CA ILE A 61 -9.52 33.81 -17.77
C ILE A 61 -10.18 32.64 -17.05
N VAL A 62 -11.42 32.29 -17.42
CA VAL A 62 -12.15 31.15 -16.85
C VAL A 62 -11.42 29.83 -17.09
N ILE A 63 -10.92 29.59 -18.32
CA ILE A 63 -10.15 28.38 -18.64
C ILE A 63 -8.89 28.30 -17.80
N MET A 64 -8.11 29.39 -17.70
CA MET A 64 -6.87 29.41 -16.92
C MET A 64 -7.12 29.21 -15.42
N ALA A 65 -8.18 29.82 -14.88
CA ALA A 65 -8.58 29.60 -13.48
C ALA A 65 -8.99 28.14 -13.25
N ALA A 66 -9.78 27.57 -14.16
CA ALA A 66 -10.22 26.18 -14.07
C ALA A 66 -9.05 25.18 -14.15
N THR A 67 -8.11 25.36 -15.09
CA THR A 67 -6.93 24.49 -15.19
C THR A 67 -6.06 24.59 -13.94
N THR A 68 -5.87 25.79 -13.41
CA THR A 68 -5.11 25.99 -12.16
C THR A 68 -5.80 25.29 -10.99
N LEU A 69 -7.13 25.38 -10.89
CA LEU A 69 -7.91 24.72 -9.83
C LEU A 69 -7.82 23.19 -9.95
N VAL A 70 -7.90 22.64 -11.16
CA VAL A 70 -7.76 21.19 -11.41
C VAL A 70 -6.35 20.71 -11.05
N VAL A 71 -5.29 21.41 -11.48
CA VAL A 71 -3.91 21.05 -11.14
C VAL A 71 -3.67 21.15 -9.63
N SER A 72 -4.18 22.20 -8.99
CA SER A 72 -4.14 22.35 -7.54
C SER A 72 -4.83 21.17 -6.85
N ALA A 73 -6.03 20.79 -7.29
CA ALA A 73 -6.74 19.64 -6.76
C ALA A 73 -5.94 18.33 -6.92
N LEU A 74 -5.35 18.08 -8.09
CA LEU A 74 -4.52 16.89 -8.35
C LEU A 74 -3.23 16.84 -7.52
N LEU A 75 -2.68 17.99 -7.12
CA LEU A 75 -1.52 18.07 -6.23
C LEU A 75 -1.89 17.80 -4.76
N PHE A 76 -3.08 18.22 -4.32
CA PHE A 76 -3.51 18.05 -2.93
C PHE A 76 -4.20 16.71 -2.67
N PHE A 77 -4.90 16.14 -3.65
CA PHE A 77 -5.53 14.83 -3.50
C PHE A 77 -4.50 13.72 -3.67
N ARG A 78 -4.52 12.78 -2.71
CA ARG A 78 -3.67 11.59 -2.71
C ARG A 78 -4.44 10.38 -3.23
N VAL A 79 -3.71 9.46 -3.83
CA VAL A 79 -4.26 8.16 -4.22
C VAL A 79 -4.56 7.36 -2.94
N PRO A 80 -5.74 6.73 -2.81
CA PRO A 80 -6.12 6.04 -1.57
C PRO A 80 -5.28 4.79 -1.31
N THR A 81 -4.88 4.08 -2.36
CA THR A 81 -4.11 2.83 -2.32
C THR A 81 -3.03 2.85 -3.40
N THR A 82 -1.86 2.31 -3.10
CA THR A 82 -0.77 2.15 -4.07
C THR A 82 -0.21 0.74 -3.98
N ASP A 83 0.15 0.16 -5.12
CA ASP A 83 0.97 -1.05 -5.13
C ASP A 83 2.39 -0.73 -4.65
N VAL A 84 2.92 -1.62 -3.81
CA VAL A 84 4.22 -1.52 -3.17
C VAL A 84 4.96 -2.85 -3.25
N GLU A 85 6.28 -2.75 -3.33
CA GLU A 85 7.19 -3.86 -3.10
C GLU A 85 8.19 -3.45 -2.02
N LEU A 86 8.43 -4.36 -1.07
CA LEU A 86 9.30 -4.16 0.08
C LEU A 86 10.41 -5.19 0.02
N ASP A 87 11.64 -4.74 0.26
CA ASP A 87 12.81 -5.58 0.49
C ASP A 87 13.51 -5.08 1.75
N LEU A 88 13.24 -5.73 2.89
CA LEU A 88 13.59 -5.25 4.21
C LEU A 88 14.41 -6.26 4.99
N THR A 89 15.38 -5.75 5.74
CA THR A 89 16.05 -6.46 6.83
C THR A 89 15.50 -5.95 8.15
N LEU A 90 14.98 -6.86 8.97
CA LEU A 90 14.17 -6.56 10.15
C LEU A 90 14.71 -7.31 11.38
N SER A 91 14.45 -6.75 12.56
CA SER A 91 14.59 -7.44 13.85
C SER A 91 13.30 -8.09 14.31
N GLU A 92 12.15 -7.60 13.83
CA GLU A 92 10.83 -8.14 14.11
C GLU A 92 9.86 -7.76 12.97
N VAL A 93 8.95 -8.66 12.63
CA VAL A 93 7.85 -8.43 11.69
C VAL A 93 6.57 -9.03 12.25
N GLN A 94 5.47 -8.30 12.10
CA GLN A 94 4.15 -8.79 12.45
C GLN A 94 3.19 -8.63 11.27
N PHE A 95 2.39 -9.66 11.02
CA PHE A 95 1.30 -9.61 10.05
C PHE A 95 0.15 -10.53 10.47
N ARG A 96 -1.02 -10.36 9.87
CA ARG A 96 -2.09 -11.34 9.95
C ARG A 96 -2.20 -12.11 8.65
N LEU A 97 -2.47 -13.41 8.73
CA LEU A 97 -2.80 -14.20 7.56
C LEU A 97 -4.17 -13.78 7.00
N SER A 98 -4.27 -13.60 5.68
CA SER A 98 -5.55 -13.27 5.04
C SER A 98 -6.36 -14.52 4.64
N LYS A 99 -5.69 -15.67 4.43
CA LYS A 99 -6.31 -16.99 4.19
C LYS A 99 -5.51 -18.08 4.92
N GLU A 100 -6.10 -19.27 5.06
CA GLU A 100 -5.37 -20.44 5.57
C GLU A 100 -4.17 -20.72 4.67
N ALA A 101 -2.98 -20.87 5.26
CA ALA A 101 -1.75 -21.07 4.52
C ALA A 101 -0.72 -21.84 5.36
N PRO A 102 0.10 -22.68 4.72
CA PRO A 102 1.27 -23.25 5.35
C PRO A 102 2.33 -22.16 5.51
N VAL A 103 2.81 -21.94 6.74
CA VAL A 103 3.73 -20.82 7.07
C VAL A 103 5.18 -21.27 7.02
N THR A 104 5.51 -22.38 7.65
CA THR A 104 6.88 -22.91 7.68
C THR A 104 7.07 -24.02 6.65
N ASN A 105 8.26 -24.12 6.07
CA ASN A 105 8.69 -25.35 5.44
C ASN A 105 9.19 -26.34 6.51
N VAL A 106 9.51 -27.56 6.11
CA VAL A 106 10.23 -28.52 6.95
C VAL A 106 11.55 -27.88 7.39
N THR A 107 11.62 -27.50 8.67
CA THR A 107 12.71 -26.67 9.21
C THR A 107 13.56 -27.49 10.18
N VAL A 108 14.87 -27.59 9.92
CA VAL A 108 15.81 -28.25 10.82
C VAL A 108 16.19 -27.29 11.94
N LEU A 109 16.12 -27.77 13.19
CA LEU A 109 16.39 -27.01 14.40
C LEU A 109 17.47 -27.70 15.22
N THR A 110 18.20 -26.94 16.04
CA THR A 110 19.05 -27.47 17.11
C THR A 110 18.28 -27.56 18.42
N ALA A 111 17.40 -26.59 18.67
CA ALA A 111 16.48 -26.59 19.78
C ALA A 111 15.15 -25.92 19.41
N LEU A 112 14.10 -26.36 20.10
CA LEU A 112 12.76 -25.82 20.02
C LEU A 112 12.23 -25.64 21.44
N GLY A 113 11.97 -24.40 21.83
CA GLY A 113 11.18 -24.05 23.00
C GLY A 113 9.74 -23.81 22.57
N ILE A 114 8.78 -24.33 23.33
CA ILE A 114 7.36 -24.12 23.08
C ILE A 114 6.70 -23.84 24.42
N SER A 115 5.79 -22.89 24.45
CA SER A 115 5.00 -22.57 25.64
C SER A 115 3.51 -22.63 25.31
N GLU A 116 2.68 -22.63 26.35
CA GLU A 116 1.22 -22.66 26.22
C GLU A 116 0.67 -23.98 25.63
N LEU A 117 1.22 -25.12 26.06
CA LEU A 117 0.77 -26.45 25.63
C LEU A 117 -0.19 -27.09 26.63
N LYS A 118 -1.26 -27.69 26.11
CA LYS A 118 -2.23 -28.49 26.88
C LYS A 118 -1.77 -29.93 27.03
N GLU A 119 -1.30 -30.51 25.93
CA GLU A 119 -0.94 -31.91 25.85
C GLU A 119 0.29 -32.10 24.96
N ILE A 120 1.21 -32.94 25.42
CA ILE A 120 2.40 -33.36 24.68
C ILE A 120 2.33 -34.88 24.56
N ARG A 121 2.24 -35.40 23.32
CA ARG A 121 2.28 -36.83 23.05
C ARG A 121 3.64 -37.23 22.50
N LEU A 122 4.35 -38.06 23.25
CA LEU A 122 5.62 -38.63 22.84
C LEU A 122 5.42 -40.03 22.25
N PRO A 123 6.00 -40.31 21.07
CA PRO A 123 6.00 -41.64 20.50
C PRO A 123 6.91 -42.56 21.32
N ARG A 124 6.75 -43.88 21.10
CA ARG A 124 7.62 -44.88 21.73
C ARG A 124 9.08 -44.66 21.32
N SER A 125 9.99 -44.69 22.29
CA SER A 125 11.44 -44.59 22.08
C SER A 125 12.15 -45.87 22.51
N ARG A 126 13.47 -45.96 22.30
CA ARG A 126 14.24 -47.13 22.76
C ARG A 126 14.27 -47.19 24.29
N GLY A 127 13.60 -48.17 24.86
CA GLY A 127 13.58 -48.39 26.31
C GLY A 127 12.51 -47.58 27.07
N GLN A 128 11.70 -46.77 26.39
CA GLN A 128 10.57 -46.05 27.00
C GLN A 128 9.30 -46.26 26.17
N SER A 129 8.18 -46.48 26.86
CA SER A 129 6.85 -46.54 26.24
C SER A 129 6.41 -45.18 25.75
N ALA A 130 5.39 -45.12 24.89
CA ALA A 130 4.74 -43.87 24.56
C ALA A 130 4.24 -43.18 25.84
N GLN A 131 4.41 -41.85 25.91
CA GLN A 131 4.07 -41.06 27.08
C GLN A 131 3.23 -39.86 26.66
N THR A 132 2.25 -39.53 27.49
CA THR A 132 1.44 -38.32 27.33
C THR A 132 1.65 -37.45 28.55
N TYR A 133 2.12 -36.23 28.34
CA TYR A 133 2.16 -35.21 29.38
C TYR A 133 0.97 -34.28 29.17
N GLN A 134 0.14 -34.14 30.20
CA GLN A 134 -0.94 -33.16 30.22
C GLN A 134 -0.57 -32.05 31.20
N ALA A 135 -0.87 -30.80 30.85
CA ALA A 135 -0.79 -29.71 31.80
C ALA A 135 -1.70 -30.03 32.99
N ALA A 136 -1.24 -29.76 34.21
CA ALA A 136 -2.07 -29.93 35.39
C ALA A 136 -3.29 -29.01 35.29
N ASP A 137 -4.48 -29.51 35.62
CA ASP A 137 -5.77 -28.78 35.54
C ASP A 137 -5.84 -27.49 36.40
N TYR A 138 -4.76 -27.15 37.11
CA TYR A 138 -4.68 -25.95 37.94
C TYR A 138 -4.31 -24.72 37.10
N GLN A 139 -5.36 -24.00 36.69
CA GLN A 139 -5.37 -22.63 36.13
C GLN A 139 -4.58 -22.44 34.85
N ASP A 140 -5.26 -22.35 33.68
CA ASP A 140 -4.98 -21.65 32.40
C ASP A 140 -3.53 -21.35 31.92
N ILE A 141 -2.50 -21.84 32.60
CA ILE A 141 -1.09 -21.63 32.36
C ILE A 141 -0.63 -22.89 31.65
N GLY A 142 -0.64 -22.86 30.33
CA GLY A 142 -0.20 -24.01 29.54
C GLY A 142 1.23 -24.41 29.89
N SER A 143 1.52 -25.71 29.76
CA SER A 143 2.85 -26.25 29.97
C SER A 143 3.84 -25.74 28.92
N ALA A 144 5.11 -25.61 29.31
CA ALA A 144 6.20 -25.37 28.37
C ALA A 144 6.95 -26.68 28.09
N LEU A 145 7.59 -26.76 26.93
CA LEU A 145 8.44 -27.85 26.50
C LEU A 145 9.69 -27.28 25.85
N ARG A 146 10.86 -27.75 26.26
CA ARG A 146 12.10 -27.56 25.52
C ARG A 146 12.59 -28.88 24.96
N VAL A 147 12.85 -28.92 23.66
CA VAL A 147 13.47 -30.04 22.97
C VAL A 147 14.77 -29.57 22.35
N SER A 148 15.86 -30.30 22.54
CA SER A 148 17.14 -30.00 21.89
C SER A 148 17.85 -31.26 21.44
N THR A 149 18.62 -31.17 20.36
CA THR A 149 19.48 -32.27 19.92
C THR A 149 20.68 -32.41 20.85
N VAL A 150 21.13 -33.65 21.07
CA VAL A 150 22.39 -33.92 21.76
C VAL A 150 23.44 -34.27 20.72
N ASN A 151 24.40 -33.38 20.52
CA ASN A 151 25.55 -33.60 19.64
C ASN A 151 26.61 -34.41 20.39
N ALA A 152 26.43 -35.73 20.49
CA ALA A 152 27.39 -36.64 21.10
C ALA A 152 27.96 -37.62 20.05
N GLY A 153 29.14 -37.32 19.53
CA GLY A 153 29.89 -38.19 18.60
C GLY A 153 29.39 -38.16 17.15
N ASN A 154 29.59 -39.27 16.41
CA ASN A 154 29.29 -39.39 14.96
C ASN A 154 27.81 -39.63 14.62
N ALA A 155 26.90 -39.67 15.60
CA ALA A 155 25.48 -39.92 15.35
C ALA A 155 24.75 -38.60 15.07
N GLN A 156 24.22 -38.43 13.85
CA GLN A 156 23.43 -37.26 13.47
C GLN A 156 22.05 -37.32 14.13
N SER A 157 21.86 -36.50 15.17
CA SER A 157 20.55 -36.22 15.75
C SER A 157 19.89 -35.09 14.97
N THR A 158 18.64 -35.28 14.54
CA THR A 158 17.89 -34.28 13.77
C THR A 158 16.59 -33.95 14.48
N LEU A 159 16.35 -32.67 14.67
CA LEU A 159 15.10 -32.11 15.15
C LEU A 159 14.50 -31.29 14.02
N THR A 160 13.28 -31.60 13.61
CA THR A 160 12.67 -31.00 12.43
C THR A 160 11.24 -30.59 12.73
N LEU A 161 10.98 -29.29 12.67
CA LEU A 161 9.63 -28.74 12.75
C LEU A 161 8.91 -29.00 11.42
N THR A 162 7.75 -29.64 11.48
CA THR A 162 6.95 -29.88 10.27
C THR A 162 6.28 -28.59 9.81
N THR A 163 5.69 -28.64 8.61
CA THR A 163 4.94 -27.49 8.07
C THR A 163 3.78 -27.11 8.98
N LEU A 164 3.82 -25.87 9.46
CA LEU A 164 2.74 -25.28 10.27
C LEU A 164 1.64 -24.76 9.35
N LEU A 165 0.48 -25.42 9.36
CA LEU A 165 -0.70 -24.99 8.63
C LEU A 165 -1.58 -24.10 9.53
N LEU A 166 -1.57 -22.79 9.28
CA LEU A 166 -2.24 -21.81 10.13
C LEU A 166 -3.55 -21.33 9.51
N PRO A 167 -4.63 -21.16 10.30
CA PRO A 167 -5.91 -20.65 9.79
C PRO A 167 -5.83 -19.17 9.42
N ALA A 168 -6.78 -18.72 8.60
CA ALA A 168 -6.94 -17.31 8.26
C ALA A 168 -7.14 -16.45 9.52
N GLY A 169 -6.63 -15.22 9.51
CA GLY A 169 -6.76 -14.29 10.63
C GLY A 169 -5.74 -14.46 11.76
N THR A 170 -4.97 -15.56 11.76
CA THR A 170 -3.86 -15.79 12.69
C THR A 170 -2.86 -14.64 12.59
N LEU A 171 -2.55 -14.03 13.73
CA LEU A 171 -1.48 -13.05 13.86
C LEU A 171 -0.16 -13.80 14.01
N VAL A 172 0.76 -13.52 13.10
CA VAL A 172 2.10 -14.08 13.06
C VAL A 172 3.05 -12.95 13.42
N LYS A 173 3.76 -13.09 14.52
CA LYS A 173 4.84 -12.19 14.94
C LYS A 173 6.13 -12.99 14.99
N LEU A 174 7.11 -12.58 14.22
CA LEU A 174 8.43 -13.19 14.13
C LEU A 174 9.45 -12.16 14.60
N SER A 175 10.22 -12.48 15.63
CA SER A 175 11.18 -11.58 16.24
C SER A 175 12.49 -12.29 16.49
N ARG A 176 13.60 -11.57 16.32
CA ARG A 176 14.90 -12.01 16.78
C ARG A 176 14.97 -11.93 18.30
N THR A 177 15.64 -12.91 18.93
CA THR A 177 15.93 -12.86 20.37
C THR A 177 17.33 -12.27 20.62
N GLU A 178 17.74 -12.21 21.89
CA GLU A 178 19.11 -11.79 22.26
C GLU A 178 20.14 -12.92 22.07
N ILE A 179 19.66 -14.16 21.94
CA ILE A 179 20.49 -15.34 21.75
C ILE A 179 20.70 -15.53 20.24
N SER A 180 21.97 -15.70 19.84
CA SER A 180 22.33 -15.90 18.44
C SER A 180 21.67 -17.16 17.86
N HIS A 181 21.22 -17.04 16.62
CA HIS A 181 20.46 -18.02 15.85
C HIS A 181 19.13 -18.44 16.49
N GLN A 182 18.65 -17.71 17.49
CA GLN A 182 17.37 -17.95 18.13
C GLN A 182 16.34 -16.90 17.76
N TYR A 183 15.22 -17.37 17.23
CA TYR A 183 14.08 -16.58 16.79
C TYR A 183 12.85 -16.99 17.57
N ARG A 184 12.00 -16.01 17.87
CA ARG A 184 10.70 -16.22 18.51
C ARG A 184 9.59 -16.02 17.50
N LEU A 185 8.79 -17.05 17.32
CA LEU A 185 7.58 -17.05 16.52
C LEU A 185 6.38 -17.10 17.47
N LEU A 186 5.68 -15.98 17.59
CA LEU A 186 4.42 -15.86 18.31
C LEU A 186 3.26 -15.99 17.32
N LEU A 187 2.38 -16.93 17.59
CA LEU A 187 1.17 -17.19 16.83
C LEU A 187 -0.03 -16.88 17.73
N ALA A 188 -0.89 -15.94 17.31
CA ALA A 188 -2.16 -15.70 17.98
C ALA A 188 -3.31 -16.03 17.02
N PHE A 189 -3.97 -17.15 17.31
CA PHE A 189 -5.06 -17.72 16.55
C PHE A 189 -6.39 -17.00 16.83
N PRO A 190 -7.30 -16.90 15.84
CA PRO A 190 -8.64 -16.36 16.07
C PRO A 190 -9.48 -17.27 16.98
N GLU A 191 -9.25 -18.57 16.92
CA GLU A 191 -9.93 -19.62 17.70
C GLU A 191 -8.90 -20.63 18.20
N LEU A 192 -9.25 -21.41 19.22
CA LEU A 192 -8.35 -22.44 19.76
C LEU A 192 -7.97 -23.44 18.66
N PRO A 193 -6.67 -23.63 18.37
CA PRO A 193 -6.26 -24.53 17.30
C PRO A 193 -6.57 -25.98 17.66
N THR A 194 -7.21 -26.69 16.74
CA THR A 194 -7.53 -28.12 16.88
C THR A 194 -6.42 -29.03 16.36
N ARG A 195 -5.53 -28.51 15.52
CA ARG A 195 -4.41 -29.26 14.94
C ARG A 195 -3.18 -29.17 15.84
N PRO A 196 -2.48 -30.28 16.11
CA PRO A 196 -1.24 -30.24 16.85
C PRO A 196 -0.13 -29.61 16.01
N VAL A 197 0.84 -29.02 16.69
CA VAL A 197 2.16 -28.78 16.12
C VAL A 197 2.93 -30.10 16.15
N GLU A 198 3.45 -30.51 15.00
CA GLU A 198 4.18 -31.77 14.88
C GLU A 198 5.68 -31.52 14.77
N LEU A 199 6.44 -32.38 15.44
CA LEU A 199 7.88 -32.29 15.51
C LEU A 199 8.45 -33.68 15.20
N SER A 200 9.23 -33.76 14.12
CA SER A 200 9.95 -34.97 13.75
C SER A 200 11.31 -35.01 14.42
N VAL A 201 11.57 -36.08 15.16
CA VAL A 201 12.81 -36.27 15.92
C VAL A 201 13.49 -37.58 15.52
N LYS A 202 14.81 -37.54 15.36
CA LYS A 202 15.64 -38.72 15.10
C LYS A 202 16.95 -38.59 15.87
N GLY A 203 17.47 -39.70 16.39
CA GLY A 203 18.70 -39.72 17.17
C GLY A 203 18.45 -39.46 18.65
N ARG A 204 19.43 -38.84 19.34
CA ARG A 204 19.37 -38.52 20.77
C ARG A 204 18.88 -37.09 20.96
N ILE A 205 17.79 -36.96 21.70
CA ILE A 205 17.22 -35.65 22.04
C ILE A 205 17.10 -35.52 23.56
N HIS A 206 17.30 -34.30 24.03
CA HIS A 206 17.04 -33.91 25.40
C HIS A 206 15.68 -33.21 25.44
N LEU A 207 14.80 -33.71 26.31
CA LEU A 207 13.42 -33.23 26.42
C LEU A 207 13.18 -32.78 27.86
N ALA A 208 12.80 -31.52 28.01
CA ALA A 208 12.55 -30.89 29.30
C ALA A 208 11.12 -30.31 29.32
N PRO A 209 10.11 -31.08 29.78
CA PRO A 209 8.78 -30.56 30.01
C PRO A 209 8.75 -29.68 31.26
N SER A 210 7.90 -28.66 31.29
CA SER A 210 7.64 -27.89 32.50
C SER A 210 7.04 -28.79 33.58
N GLY A 211 7.55 -28.70 34.81
CA GLY A 211 7.05 -29.49 35.95
C GLY A 211 7.54 -30.94 36.02
N ALA A 212 8.39 -31.39 35.08
CA ALA A 212 9.00 -32.71 35.09
C ALA A 212 10.53 -32.61 34.94
N PRO A 213 11.30 -33.58 35.48
CA PRO A 213 12.74 -33.60 35.25
C PRO A 213 13.03 -33.82 33.76
N ALA A 214 14.09 -33.17 33.27
CA ALA A 214 14.52 -33.40 31.90
C ALA A 214 14.99 -34.84 31.70
N ALA A 215 14.67 -35.41 30.54
CA ALA A 215 15.00 -36.78 30.19
C ALA A 215 15.57 -36.87 28.77
N GLU A 216 16.48 -37.81 28.58
CA GLU A 216 17.02 -38.13 27.26
C GLU A 216 16.18 -39.24 26.60
N TYR A 217 15.86 -39.04 25.33
CA TYR A 217 15.15 -39.99 24.49
C TYR A 217 16.01 -40.37 23.30
N GLN A 218 16.03 -41.66 22.94
CA GLN A 218 16.73 -42.15 21.76
C GLN A 218 15.76 -42.75 20.74
N PHE A 219 15.72 -42.14 19.57
CA PHE A 219 14.87 -42.54 18.44
C PHE A 219 15.70 -43.14 17.31
N SER A 220 15.61 -44.46 17.13
CA SER A 220 16.30 -45.18 16.04
C SER A 220 15.66 -44.93 14.67
N ILE A 221 14.36 -44.66 14.65
CA ILE A 221 13.58 -44.24 13.49
C ILE A 221 12.98 -42.86 13.78
N PRO A 222 12.67 -42.03 12.76
CA PRO A 222 11.99 -40.77 12.97
C PRO A 222 10.69 -40.95 13.78
N GLY A 223 10.61 -40.30 14.94
CA GLY A 223 9.43 -40.25 15.79
C GLY A 223 8.72 -38.90 15.63
N MET A 224 7.39 -38.91 15.64
CA MET A 224 6.59 -37.69 15.61
C MET A 224 6.09 -37.35 17.02
N ILE A 225 6.54 -36.22 17.56
CA ILE A 225 5.99 -35.63 18.78
C ILE A 225 4.84 -34.70 18.40
N GLN A 226 3.69 -34.86 19.05
CA GLN A 226 2.50 -34.02 18.82
C GLN A 226 2.27 -33.10 20.00
N LEU A 227 2.04 -31.82 19.70
CA LEU A 227 1.99 -30.73 20.66
C LEU A 227 0.68 -29.99 20.49
N PHE A 228 -0.21 -30.08 21.48
CA PHE A 228 -1.54 -29.47 21.43
C PHE A 228 -1.53 -28.16 22.22
N PRO A 229 -1.84 -27.01 21.59
CA PRO A 229 -1.91 -25.73 22.32
C PRO A 229 -3.02 -25.71 23.37
N ALA A 230 -2.78 -25.01 24.47
CA ALA A 230 -3.73 -24.78 25.56
C ALA A 230 -4.58 -23.52 25.36
N SER A 231 -4.04 -22.53 24.67
CA SER A 231 -4.66 -21.23 24.46
C SER A 231 -4.73 -20.91 22.97
N ASN A 232 -5.33 -19.77 22.64
CA ASN A 232 -5.29 -19.19 21.30
C ASN A 232 -3.97 -18.47 21.00
N GLN A 233 -2.96 -18.58 21.86
CA GLN A 233 -1.61 -18.09 21.64
C GLN A 233 -0.64 -19.27 21.74
N LEU A 234 0.41 -19.22 20.93
CA LEU A 234 1.47 -20.21 20.92
C LEU A 234 2.78 -19.50 20.64
N THR A 235 3.73 -19.62 21.56
CA THR A 235 5.06 -19.05 21.38
C THR A 235 6.06 -20.18 21.16
N LEU A 236 6.77 -20.09 20.02
CA LEU A 236 7.79 -21.01 19.56
C LEU A 236 9.14 -20.29 19.55
N ASP A 237 10.08 -20.78 20.33
CA ASP A 237 11.47 -20.33 20.36
C ASP A 237 12.30 -21.28 19.50
N LEU A 238 12.57 -20.89 18.26
CA LEU A 238 13.28 -21.66 17.24
C LEU A 238 14.77 -21.37 17.36
N THR A 239 15.61 -22.38 17.63
CA THR A 239 17.07 -22.26 17.55
C THR A 239 17.55 -22.99 16.29
N LEU A 240 18.14 -22.25 15.37
CA LEU A 240 18.63 -22.78 14.09
C LEU A 240 20.06 -23.34 14.25
N PRO A 241 20.48 -24.29 13.39
CA PRO A 241 21.89 -24.64 13.27
C PRO A 241 22.71 -23.47 12.71
N GLU A 242 23.98 -23.39 13.10
CA GLU A 242 24.90 -22.39 12.54
C GLU A 242 24.95 -22.49 11.01
N GLN A 243 25.07 -21.35 10.33
CA GLN A 243 25.18 -21.24 8.86
C GLN A 243 23.97 -21.81 8.08
N THR A 244 22.83 -22.06 8.72
CA THR A 244 21.62 -22.54 8.05
C THR A 244 20.63 -21.39 7.90
N ALA A 245 20.37 -20.97 6.66
CA ALA A 245 19.25 -20.10 6.36
C ALA A 245 17.95 -20.92 6.39
N THR A 246 16.94 -20.42 7.11
CA THR A 246 15.60 -21.00 7.10
C THR A 246 14.66 -20.07 6.35
N GLU A 247 14.07 -20.56 5.28
CA GLU A 247 13.05 -19.83 4.53
C GLU A 247 11.65 -20.35 4.90
N PHE A 248 10.76 -19.42 5.21
CA PHE A 248 9.33 -19.68 5.29
C PHE A 248 8.79 -19.97 3.88
N LEU A 249 7.60 -20.56 3.78
CA LEU A 249 7.05 -20.84 2.46
C LEU A 249 6.80 -19.53 1.70
N PRO A 250 7.10 -19.49 0.39
CA PRO A 250 6.86 -18.30 -0.41
C PRO A 250 5.37 -18.05 -0.58
N ASN A 251 5.02 -16.80 -0.91
CA ASN A 251 3.65 -16.35 -1.17
C ASN A 251 2.72 -16.42 0.05
N LEU A 252 3.22 -16.12 1.26
CA LEU A 252 2.36 -16.08 2.45
C LEU A 252 1.39 -14.91 2.33
N PRO A 253 0.09 -15.16 2.38
CA PRO A 253 -0.92 -14.13 2.17
C PRO A 253 -1.05 -13.28 3.44
N ALA A 254 -0.51 -12.06 3.40
CA ALA A 254 -0.34 -11.20 4.57
C ALA A 254 -1.21 -9.95 4.45
N LYS A 255 -1.80 -9.55 5.58
CA LYS A 255 -2.47 -8.27 5.77
C LYS A 255 -1.98 -7.61 7.06
N GLN A 256 -2.10 -6.28 7.13
CA GLN A 256 -1.71 -5.51 8.32
C GLN A 256 -0.25 -5.78 8.72
N LEU A 257 0.68 -5.48 7.82
CA LEU A 257 2.11 -5.49 8.12
C LEU A 257 2.45 -4.40 9.14
N HIS A 258 3.19 -4.79 10.18
CA HIS A 258 3.71 -3.93 11.21
C HIS A 258 5.21 -4.19 11.41
N PHE A 259 5.97 -3.11 11.51
CA PHE A 259 7.44 -3.10 11.69
C PHE A 259 7.83 -2.32 12.95
N VAL A 260 7.06 -2.53 14.02
CA VAL A 260 7.19 -1.79 15.26
C VAL A 260 7.12 -2.76 16.43
N ARG A 261 8.02 -2.57 17.38
CA ARG A 261 8.06 -3.30 18.64
C ARG A 261 7.71 -2.34 19.77
N PHE A 262 6.96 -2.83 20.74
CA PHE A 262 6.67 -2.08 21.97
C PHE A 262 7.63 -2.52 23.06
N ASP A 263 8.52 -1.62 23.46
CA ASP A 263 9.41 -1.82 24.60
C ASP A 263 8.72 -1.26 25.84
N GLN A 264 8.48 -2.13 26.83
CA GLN A 264 7.89 -1.74 28.11
C GLN A 264 9.00 -1.63 29.15
N PHE A 265 9.21 -0.43 29.67
CA PHE A 265 10.12 -0.16 30.77
C PHE A 265 9.29 -0.02 32.03
N MET A 266 9.45 -0.97 32.95
CA MET A 266 8.87 -0.88 34.29
C MET A 266 9.78 -0.02 35.17
N GLY A 267 9.42 1.25 35.34
CA GLY A 267 10.04 2.12 36.34
C GLY A 267 9.53 1.80 37.75
N THR A 268 10.11 2.46 38.74
CA THR A 268 9.70 2.31 40.16
C THR A 268 8.31 2.91 40.43
N THR A 269 7.88 3.91 39.65
CA THR A 269 6.58 4.57 39.79
C THR A 269 5.70 4.46 38.55
N ASP A 270 6.29 4.32 37.36
CA ASP A 270 5.55 4.39 36.09
C ASP A 270 6.01 3.32 35.10
N THR A 271 5.08 2.83 34.28
CA THR A 271 5.38 1.98 33.12
C THR A 271 5.47 2.85 31.87
N LEU A 272 6.68 3.01 31.32
CA LEU A 272 6.88 3.71 30.06
C LEU A 272 6.81 2.69 28.91
N ILE A 273 5.85 2.88 28.02
CA ILE A 273 5.73 2.10 26.78
C ILE A 273 6.30 2.94 25.65
N ARG A 274 7.34 2.44 24.97
CA ARG A 274 7.96 3.08 23.82
C ARG A 274 7.79 2.20 22.60
N GLU A 275 7.32 2.80 21.51
CA GLU A 275 7.33 2.15 20.20
C GLU A 275 8.70 2.35 19.54
N VAL A 276 9.29 1.28 19.02
CA VAL A 276 10.61 1.27 18.38
C VAL A 276 10.48 0.61 17.01
N SER A 277 11.05 1.23 15.97
CA SER A 277 11.08 0.64 14.63
C SER A 277 11.93 -0.62 14.63
N THR A 278 11.45 -1.67 13.97
CA THR A 278 12.16 -2.94 13.84
C THR A 278 13.00 -3.03 12.56
N ILE A 279 12.95 -1.99 11.72
CA ILE A 279 13.68 -1.92 10.44
C ILE A 279 15.16 -1.68 10.70
N LEU A 280 16.00 -2.62 10.24
CA LEU A 280 17.45 -2.51 10.28
C LEU A 280 17.96 -1.83 9.01
N SER A 281 17.43 -2.20 7.84
CA SER A 281 17.68 -1.55 6.56
C SER A 281 16.65 -2.03 5.53
N GLY A 282 16.61 -1.38 4.36
CA GLY A 282 15.83 -1.91 3.24
C GLY A 282 15.41 -0.87 2.24
N LYS A 283 14.53 -1.30 1.33
CA LYS A 283 14.01 -0.48 0.24
C LYS A 283 12.51 -0.71 0.10
N LEU A 284 11.81 0.37 -0.17
CA LEU A 284 10.41 0.41 -0.56
C LEU A 284 10.35 0.87 -2.02
N TYR A 285 9.66 0.10 -2.85
CA TYR A 285 9.41 0.42 -4.24
C TYR A 285 7.93 0.75 -4.42
N LEU A 286 7.64 1.92 -4.99
CA LEU A 286 6.30 2.26 -5.45
C LEU A 286 6.15 1.81 -6.90
N THR A 287 5.58 0.62 -7.09
CA THR A 287 5.49 -0.01 -8.42
C THR A 287 4.63 0.81 -9.39
N GLU A 288 3.56 1.44 -8.89
CA GLU A 288 2.72 2.35 -9.69
C GLU A 288 3.43 3.64 -10.12
N LEU A 289 4.54 4.01 -9.47
CA LEU A 289 5.32 5.21 -9.78
C LEU A 289 6.62 4.87 -10.52
N ASN A 290 6.55 3.98 -11.52
CA ASN A 290 7.73 3.51 -12.26
C ASN A 290 8.84 2.95 -11.35
N ASN A 291 8.46 2.14 -10.36
CA ASN A 291 9.37 1.55 -9.36
C ASN A 291 10.20 2.61 -8.61
N LYS A 292 9.61 3.77 -8.29
CA LYS A 292 10.29 4.79 -7.48
C LYS A 292 10.75 4.17 -6.16
N GLU A 293 12.06 4.20 -5.94
CA GLU A 293 12.72 3.61 -4.79
C GLU A 293 12.83 4.62 -3.63
N TYR A 294 12.53 4.15 -2.43
CA TYR A 294 12.77 4.83 -1.17
C TYR A 294 13.64 3.94 -0.29
N ALA A 295 14.89 4.36 -0.09
CA ALA A 295 15.78 3.69 0.84
C ALA A 295 15.36 3.98 2.28
N LEU A 296 15.19 2.93 3.08
CA LEU A 296 14.80 3.01 4.48
C LEU A 296 16.04 2.85 5.35
N ARG A 297 16.26 3.80 6.24
CA ARG A 297 17.39 3.81 7.16
C ARG A 297 17.13 2.92 8.38
N THR A 298 18.19 2.55 9.07
CA THR A 298 18.11 1.85 10.35
C THR A 298 17.26 2.65 11.34
N SER A 299 16.34 1.96 12.02
CA SER A 299 15.38 2.55 12.97
C SER A 299 14.42 3.59 12.37
N GLU A 300 14.37 3.71 11.04
CA GLU A 300 13.34 4.51 10.38
C GLU A 300 12.00 3.79 10.52
N ARG A 301 10.98 4.51 11.01
CA ARG A 301 9.65 3.95 11.19
C ARG A 301 8.94 3.92 9.85
N LEU A 302 8.48 2.77 9.37
CA LEU A 302 7.54 2.64 8.26
C LEU A 302 6.20 2.15 8.80
N GLN A 303 5.13 2.87 8.50
CA GLN A 303 3.78 2.53 8.95
C GLN A 303 2.78 2.59 7.80
N PHE A 304 1.89 1.61 7.76
CA PHE A 304 0.72 1.58 6.88
C PHE A 304 -0.56 1.75 7.70
N ALA A 305 -1.56 2.43 7.14
CA ALA A 305 -2.92 2.38 7.69
C ALA A 305 -3.57 1.03 7.37
N THR A 306 -3.42 0.56 6.13
CA THR A 306 -3.74 -0.80 5.73
C THR A 306 -2.67 -1.33 4.78
N SER A 307 -2.43 -2.63 4.81
CA SER A 307 -1.62 -3.32 3.80
C SER A 307 -2.19 -4.71 3.54
N PHE A 308 -2.13 -5.14 2.29
CA PHE A 308 -2.67 -6.41 1.81
C PHE A 308 -1.86 -6.93 0.64
N GLY A 309 -1.39 -8.18 0.71
CA GLY A 309 -0.60 -8.78 -0.36
C GLY A 309 -0.05 -10.14 0.02
N SER A 310 1.16 -10.43 -0.45
CA SER A 310 1.86 -11.67 -0.16
C SER A 310 3.35 -11.45 0.08
N THR A 311 3.91 -12.19 1.03
CA THR A 311 5.38 -12.29 1.16
C THR A 311 5.92 -13.06 -0.04
N ARG A 312 6.93 -12.56 -0.74
CA ARG A 312 7.65 -13.33 -1.76
C ARG A 312 8.67 -14.26 -1.12
N SER A 313 9.38 -13.73 -0.13
CA SER A 313 10.33 -14.46 0.71
C SER A 313 10.25 -13.93 2.14
N LEU A 314 10.40 -14.83 3.11
CA LEU A 314 10.59 -14.49 4.51
C LEU A 314 11.65 -15.46 5.04
N ALA A 315 12.84 -14.96 5.28
CA ALA A 315 14.00 -15.78 5.64
C ALA A 315 14.59 -15.37 6.98
N LEU A 316 15.08 -16.36 7.72
CA LEU A 316 15.84 -16.23 8.95
C LEU A 316 17.30 -16.57 8.64
N GLN A 317 18.18 -15.59 8.75
CA GLN A 317 19.58 -15.75 8.43
C GLN A 317 20.42 -14.74 9.21
N ASP A 318 21.60 -15.14 9.69
CA ASP A 318 22.63 -14.24 10.25
C ASP A 318 22.10 -13.27 11.33
N ASP A 319 21.21 -13.74 12.20
CA ASP A 319 20.59 -12.92 13.25
C ASP A 319 19.76 -11.75 12.69
N GLU A 320 19.17 -11.95 11.52
CA GLU A 320 18.31 -11.00 10.83
C GLU A 320 17.08 -11.70 10.24
N ILE A 321 16.01 -10.93 10.04
CA ILE A 321 14.80 -11.37 9.35
C ILE A 321 14.75 -10.62 8.02
N HIS A 322 14.91 -11.35 6.91
CA HIS A 322 14.75 -10.77 5.58
C HIS A 322 13.32 -10.96 5.10
N LEU A 323 12.67 -9.87 4.72
CA LEU A 323 11.30 -9.85 4.23
C LEU A 323 11.27 -9.23 2.85
N GLN A 324 10.79 -10.02 1.89
CA GLN A 324 10.32 -9.50 0.61
C GLN A 324 8.80 -9.57 0.56
N PHE A 325 8.13 -8.46 0.31
CA PHE A 325 6.67 -8.39 0.26
C PHE A 325 6.21 -7.63 -0.99
N HIS A 326 5.11 -8.09 -1.58
CA HIS A 326 4.44 -7.42 -2.68
C HIS A 326 2.95 -7.33 -2.40
N GLY A 327 2.37 -6.14 -2.57
CA GLY A 327 0.95 -5.93 -2.32
C GLY A 327 0.52 -4.49 -2.47
N THR A 328 -0.68 -4.21 -1.96
CA THR A 328 -1.25 -2.86 -1.87
C THR A 328 -1.07 -2.31 -0.47
N ALA A 329 -0.84 -1.00 -0.35
CA ALA A 329 -0.80 -0.29 0.90
C ALA A 329 -1.58 1.03 0.83
N SER A 330 -2.10 1.46 1.98
CA SER A 330 -2.72 2.78 2.17
C SER A 330 -2.13 3.50 3.38
N GLY A 331 -2.24 4.83 3.40
CA GLY A 331 -1.81 5.66 4.52
C GLY A 331 -0.34 5.46 4.91
N MET A 332 0.52 5.25 3.90
CA MET A 332 1.94 4.97 4.11
C MET A 332 2.70 6.20 4.59
N THR A 333 3.35 6.06 5.75
CA THR A 333 4.15 7.14 6.35
C THR A 333 5.49 6.63 6.83
N THR A 334 6.52 7.47 6.75
CA THR A 334 7.85 7.22 7.30
C THR A 334 8.29 8.29 8.30
N GLY A 335 9.27 8.00 9.15
CA GLY A 335 9.85 8.95 10.12
C GLY A 335 9.14 9.01 11.48
N TRP A 336 9.68 9.85 12.37
CA TRP A 336 9.22 10.01 13.76
C TRP A 336 8.63 11.41 14.00
N GLU A 337 7.53 11.46 14.76
CA GLU A 337 6.89 12.68 15.28
C GLU A 337 6.85 13.85 14.26
N GLU A 338 7.66 14.89 14.51
CA GLU A 338 7.71 16.12 13.72
C GLU A 338 8.29 15.92 12.30
N ASN A 339 9.06 14.87 12.07
CA ASN A 339 9.65 14.54 10.76
C ASN A 339 8.89 13.41 10.06
N ARG A 340 7.60 13.26 10.34
CA ARG A 340 6.75 12.26 9.67
C ARG A 340 6.49 12.68 8.23
N GLN A 341 6.97 11.88 7.29
CA GLN A 341 6.77 12.08 5.87
C GLN A 341 5.70 11.13 5.36
N ASN A 342 4.74 11.65 4.60
CA ASN A 342 3.71 10.83 3.98
C ASN A 342 4.18 10.41 2.58
N LEU A 343 4.34 9.10 2.39
CA LEU A 343 4.88 8.48 1.18
C LEU A 343 3.78 8.16 0.16
N MET A 344 2.51 8.44 0.46
CA MET A 344 1.42 8.22 -0.49
C MET A 344 1.52 9.18 -1.68
N PRO A 345 1.48 8.67 -2.92
CA PRO A 345 1.52 9.51 -4.11
C PRO A 345 0.33 10.46 -4.19
N ASN A 346 0.57 11.64 -4.74
CA ASN A 346 -0.52 12.49 -5.22
C ASN A 346 -1.01 12.01 -6.60
N TRP A 347 -2.22 12.45 -7.00
CA TRP A 347 -2.78 12.06 -8.30
C TRP A 347 -1.93 12.53 -9.48
N LEU A 348 -1.23 13.66 -9.34
CA LEU A 348 -0.36 14.18 -10.40
C LEU A 348 0.85 13.26 -10.65
N GLU A 349 1.53 12.82 -9.60
CA GLU A 349 2.63 11.85 -9.65
C GLU A 349 2.17 10.53 -10.27
N TRP A 350 0.98 10.07 -9.86
CA TRP A 350 0.38 8.85 -10.37
C TRP A 350 0.05 8.93 -11.87
N VAL A 351 -0.52 10.05 -12.34
CA VAL A 351 -0.79 10.27 -13.77
C VAL A 351 0.53 10.40 -14.54
N ALA A 352 1.50 11.13 -13.99
CA ALA A 352 2.81 11.35 -14.61
C ALA A 352 3.60 10.04 -14.76
N ALA A 353 3.43 9.09 -13.84
CA ALA A 353 4.07 7.79 -13.91
C ALA A 353 3.52 6.88 -15.03
N ARG A 354 2.39 7.21 -15.66
CA ARG A 354 1.73 6.36 -16.66
C ARG A 354 1.88 6.94 -18.07
N PRO A 355 2.81 6.40 -18.90
CA PRO A 355 3.08 6.93 -20.24
C PRO A 355 1.84 6.95 -21.14
N GLY A 356 0.98 5.93 -21.03
CA GLY A 356 -0.26 5.83 -21.80
C GLY A 356 -1.24 6.98 -21.56
N LEU A 357 -1.36 7.45 -20.31
CA LEU A 357 -2.19 8.61 -19.99
C LEU A 357 -1.57 9.90 -20.50
N MET A 358 -0.25 10.06 -20.35
CA MET A 358 0.50 11.18 -20.92
C MET A 358 0.30 11.30 -22.44
N LEU A 359 0.32 10.18 -23.17
CA LEU A 359 0.05 10.13 -24.60
C LEU A 359 -1.41 10.53 -24.93
N LEU A 360 -2.38 10.05 -24.14
CA LEU A 360 -3.78 10.43 -24.29
C LEU A 360 -3.97 11.95 -24.08
N TRP A 361 -3.33 12.53 -23.06
CA TRP A 361 -3.38 13.96 -22.80
C TRP A 361 -2.70 14.78 -23.90
N SER A 362 -1.53 14.35 -24.38
CA SER A 362 -0.85 15.06 -25.47
C SER A 362 -1.66 15.05 -26.76
N GLN A 363 -2.32 13.94 -27.09
CA GLN A 363 -3.24 13.85 -28.23
C GLN A 363 -4.48 14.72 -28.02
N THR A 364 -5.07 14.71 -26.82
CA THR A 364 -6.26 15.52 -26.51
C THR A 364 -5.97 17.02 -26.60
N VAL A 365 -4.82 17.46 -26.07
CA VAL A 365 -4.37 18.85 -26.17
C VAL A 365 -4.10 19.22 -27.63
N SER A 366 -3.41 18.36 -28.38
CA SER A 366 -3.13 18.60 -29.81
C SER A 366 -4.40 18.73 -30.63
N LEU A 367 -5.38 17.84 -30.41
CA LEU A 367 -6.66 17.84 -31.10
C LEU A 367 -7.52 19.06 -30.71
N SER A 368 -7.49 19.45 -29.43
CA SER A 368 -8.15 20.67 -28.94
C SER A 368 -7.55 21.93 -29.57
N LEU A 369 -6.22 22.02 -29.66
CA LEU A 369 -5.53 23.14 -30.31
C LEU A 369 -5.82 23.20 -31.81
N LEU A 370 -5.89 22.03 -32.48
CA LEU A 370 -6.30 21.95 -33.89
C LEU A 370 -7.73 22.45 -34.08
N LEU A 371 -8.69 21.99 -33.27
CA LEU A 371 -10.09 22.44 -33.33
C LEU A 371 -10.23 23.94 -33.08
N LEU A 372 -9.50 24.47 -32.09
CA LEU A 372 -9.46 25.92 -31.82
C LEU A 372 -8.85 26.71 -32.98
N GLY A 373 -7.81 26.17 -33.62
CA GLY A 373 -7.21 26.75 -34.83
C GLY A 373 -8.19 26.81 -35.99
N ILE A 374 -8.88 25.69 -36.27
CA ILE A 374 -9.91 25.59 -37.32
C ILE A 374 -11.06 26.55 -37.04
N TRP A 375 -11.57 26.59 -35.81
CA TRP A 375 -12.67 27.47 -35.43
C TRP A 375 -12.29 28.95 -35.56
N ARG A 376 -11.07 29.31 -35.13
CA ARG A 376 -10.57 30.68 -35.29
C ARG A 376 -10.39 31.06 -36.74
N TRP A 377 -9.88 30.16 -37.59
CA TRP A 377 -9.73 30.39 -39.03
C TRP A 377 -11.10 30.63 -39.69
N TRP A 378 -12.09 29.76 -39.43
CA TRP A 378 -13.46 29.92 -39.92
C TRP A 378 -14.08 31.27 -39.57
N LYS A 379 -13.89 31.74 -38.34
CA LYS A 379 -14.41 33.04 -37.88
C LYS A 379 -13.71 34.25 -38.53
N THR A 380 -12.53 34.08 -39.10
CA THR A 380 -11.78 35.16 -39.76
C THR A 380 -11.99 35.21 -41.27
N THR A 381 -12.33 34.09 -41.91
CA THR A 381 -12.50 34.00 -43.36
C THR A 381 -13.96 33.98 -43.83
N GLY A 382 -14.92 33.71 -42.94
CA GLY A 382 -16.35 33.91 -43.19
C GLY A 382 -16.86 35.15 -42.45
#